data_AF-A0A0A7LQU9-F1
#
_entry.id   AF-A0A0A7LQU9-F1
#
_cell.length_a   1.000
_cell.length_b   1.000
_cell.length_c   1.000
_cell.angle_alpha   90.00
_cell.angle_beta   90.00
_cell.angle_gamma   90.00
#
_symmetry.space_group_name_H-M   'P 1'
#
loop_
_entity.id
_entity.type
_entity.pdbx_description
1 polymer ?
#
loop_
_entity_poly.entity_id
_entity_poly.type
_entity_poly.pdbx_seq_one_letter_code
_entity_poly.pdbx_strand_id
1 'polypeptide(L)'
;MEKTPYFSENERTEQQRRDVVKFAVGVSLSQSQPPSAQLVELQNRYIAGQIDLEQLAAVLDAEYGPAPGPDPHAKYVQGEGPLVEPAQPYEPYLQFEERIVSLA
;
A
#
# COMPACT_ATOMS: atom_id res chain seq x y z
N MET A 1 11.25 -24.02 -6.41
CA MET A 1 11.35 -23.64 -7.84
C MET A 1 11.93 -22.24 -7.88
N GLU A 2 13.14 -22.07 -8.41
CA GLU A 2 13.66 -20.73 -8.70
C GLU A 2 12.82 -20.15 -9.83
N LYS A 3 12.00 -19.15 -9.52
CA LYS A 3 11.18 -18.46 -10.51
C LYS A 3 12.09 -17.49 -11.26
N THR A 4 12.21 -17.67 -12.57
CA THR A 4 12.90 -16.70 -13.43
C THR A 4 12.21 -15.34 -13.30
N PRO A 5 12.95 -14.25 -13.02
CA PRO A 5 12.37 -12.92 -12.92
C PRO A 5 11.65 -12.53 -14.21
N TYR A 6 10.44 -12.01 -14.07
CA TYR A 6 9.65 -11.49 -15.18
C TYR A 6 9.71 -9.96 -15.24
N PHE A 7 10.04 -9.41 -16.40
CA PHE A 7 10.08 -7.97 -16.64
C PHE A 7 9.11 -7.59 -17.75
N SER A 8 8.26 -6.59 -17.49
CA SER A 8 7.38 -6.04 -18.52
C SER A 8 8.17 -5.29 -19.60
N GLU A 9 7.51 -4.89 -20.69
CA GLU A 9 8.17 -4.12 -21.76
C GLU A 9 8.81 -2.82 -21.28
N ASN A 10 8.25 -2.23 -20.22
CA ASN A 10 8.73 -1.01 -19.59
C ASN A 10 9.83 -1.24 -18.54
N GLU A 11 10.34 -2.47 -18.42
CA GLU A 11 11.33 -2.86 -17.42
C GLU A 11 12.48 -3.70 -18.00
N ARG A 12 12.54 -3.85 -19.34
CA ARG A 12 13.53 -4.72 -20.00
C ARG A 12 14.97 -4.27 -19.74
N THR A 13 15.19 -2.98 -19.73
CA THR A 13 16.53 -2.40 -19.53
C THR A 13 16.78 -2.00 -18.08
N GLU A 14 18.05 -1.99 -17.69
CA GLU A 14 18.45 -1.47 -16.37
C GLU A 14 18.00 -0.01 -16.18
N GLN A 15 18.13 0.82 -17.22
CA GLN A 15 17.73 2.22 -17.17
C GLN A 15 16.23 2.38 -16.89
N GLN A 16 15.39 1.60 -17.57
CA GLN A 16 13.95 1.57 -17.33
C GLN A 16 13.62 1.19 -15.88
N ARG A 17 14.28 0.16 -15.33
CA ARG A 17 14.09 -0.25 -13.93
C ARG A 17 14.57 0.83 -12.95
N ARG A 18 15.66 1.54 -13.26
CA ARG A 18 16.11 2.71 -12.48
C ARG A 18 15.06 3.81 -12.46
N ASP A 19 14.38 4.05 -13.58
CA ASP A 19 13.36 5.10 -13.67
C ASP A 19 12.10 4.74 -12.86
N VAL A 20 11.71 3.46 -12.83
CA VAL A 20 10.66 2.95 -11.92
C VAL A 20 11.03 3.19 -10.46
N VAL A 21 12.24 2.83 -10.04
CA VAL A 21 12.71 3.04 -8.65
C VAL A 21 12.76 4.53 -8.30
N LYS A 22 13.28 5.38 -9.19
CA LYS A 22 13.32 6.84 -8.98
C LYS A 22 11.94 7.43 -8.75
N PHE A 23 10.95 7.00 -9.54
CA PHE A 23 9.56 7.43 -9.35
C PHE A 23 9.04 7.04 -7.96
N ALA A 24 9.20 5.77 -7.56
CA ALA A 24 8.74 5.28 -6.27
C ALA A 24 9.42 5.98 -5.06
N VAL A 25 10.74 6.19 -5.14
CA VAL A 25 11.49 6.91 -4.11
C VAL A 25 11.08 8.38 -4.07
N GLY A 26 10.86 9.02 -5.21
CA GLY A 26 10.38 10.41 -5.29
C GLY A 26 9.03 10.60 -4.58
N VAL A 27 8.10 9.66 -4.78
CA VAL A 27 6.83 9.64 -4.04
C VAL A 27 7.06 9.48 -2.53
N SER A 28 7.99 8.64 -2.11
CA SER A 28 8.28 8.37 -0.69
C SER A 28 8.96 9.55 0.01
N LEU A 29 9.90 10.22 -0.66
CA LEU A 29 10.58 11.41 -0.12
C LEU A 29 9.62 12.57 0.11
N SER A 30 8.53 12.67 -0.68
CA SER A 30 7.47 13.66 -0.42
C SER A 30 6.77 13.45 0.92
N GLN A 31 6.84 12.24 1.48
CA GLN A 31 6.31 11.88 2.79
C GLN A 31 7.35 11.99 3.93
N SER A 32 8.50 12.62 3.64
CA SER A 32 9.57 12.92 4.61
C SER A 32 10.23 11.71 5.28
N GLN A 33 10.17 10.53 4.65
CA GLN A 33 10.79 9.32 5.19
C GLN A 33 11.82 8.76 4.20
N PRO A 34 13.11 8.71 4.57
CA PRO A 34 14.13 8.11 3.72
C PRO A 34 13.94 6.58 3.67
N PRO A 35 14.28 5.93 2.54
CA PRO A 35 14.23 4.46 2.44
C PRO A 35 15.23 3.81 3.39
N SER A 36 14.86 2.66 3.96
CA SER A 36 15.76 1.84 4.78
C SER A 36 16.89 1.25 3.93
N ALA A 37 18.02 0.88 4.57
CA ALA A 37 19.16 0.28 3.87
C ALA A 37 18.79 -1.02 3.13
N GLN A 38 17.92 -1.82 3.73
CA GLN A 38 17.39 -3.06 3.14
C GLN A 38 16.51 -2.79 1.91
N LEU A 39 15.66 -1.77 1.96
CA LEU A 39 14.87 -1.35 0.81
C LEU A 39 15.77 -0.88 -0.35
N VAL A 40 16.85 -0.16 -0.05
CA VAL A 40 17.84 0.26 -1.06
C VAL A 40 18.54 -0.94 -1.69
N GLU A 41 18.90 -1.96 -0.90
CA GLU A 41 19.48 -3.20 -1.42
C GLU A 41 18.53 -3.93 -2.37
N LEU A 42 17.26 -4.09 -1.97
CA LEU A 42 16.23 -4.72 -2.80
C LEU A 42 16.00 -3.96 -4.12
N GLN A 43 15.96 -2.63 -4.05
CA GLN A 43 15.87 -1.78 -5.24
C GLN A 43 17.07 -1.97 -6.18
N ASN A 44 18.29 -2.08 -5.65
CA ASN A 44 19.48 -2.34 -6.46
C ASN A 44 19.45 -3.72 -7.13
N ARG A 45 18.97 -4.76 -6.43
CA ARG A 45 18.80 -6.10 -7.00
C ARG A 45 17.76 -6.10 -8.13
N TYR A 46 16.67 -5.37 -7.97
CA TYR A 46 15.66 -5.18 -9.01
C TYR A 46 16.25 -4.45 -10.23
N ILE A 47 16.98 -3.34 -10.01
CA ILE A 47 17.67 -2.61 -11.08
C ILE A 47 18.61 -3.53 -11.86
N ALA A 48 19.42 -4.34 -11.16
CA ALA A 48 20.33 -5.31 -11.76
C ALA A 48 19.63 -6.47 -12.50
N GLY A 49 18.30 -6.57 -12.42
CA GLY A 49 17.52 -7.64 -13.04
C GLY A 49 17.62 -8.98 -12.31
N GLN A 50 18.10 -8.98 -11.07
CA GLN A 50 18.25 -10.18 -10.25
C GLN A 50 16.92 -10.62 -9.62
N ILE A 51 16.01 -9.67 -9.42
CA ILE A 51 14.64 -9.90 -8.95
C ILE A 51 13.67 -9.07 -9.77
N ASP A 52 12.42 -9.54 -9.88
CA ASP A 52 11.33 -8.78 -10.49
C ASP A 52 10.51 -8.01 -9.43
N LEU A 53 9.51 -7.24 -9.87
CA LEU A 53 8.62 -6.51 -8.98
C LEU A 53 7.81 -7.43 -8.07
N GLU A 54 7.41 -8.61 -8.53
CA GLU A 54 6.66 -9.56 -7.70
C GLU A 54 7.50 -10.10 -6.55
N GLN A 55 8.76 -10.45 -6.83
CA GLN A 55 9.71 -10.90 -5.82
C GLN A 55 10.07 -9.77 -4.86
N LEU A 56 10.24 -8.54 -5.35
CA LEU A 56 10.45 -7.37 -4.51
C LEU A 56 9.25 -7.14 -3.59
N ALA A 57 8.03 -7.17 -4.12
CA ALA A 57 6.79 -7.02 -3.35
C ALA A 57 6.63 -8.12 -2.30
N ALA A 58 6.89 -9.38 -2.65
CA ALA A 58 6.78 -10.50 -1.72
C ALA A 58 7.75 -10.37 -0.53
N VAL A 59 8.96 -9.83 -0.74
CA VAL A 59 9.89 -9.55 0.37
C VAL A 59 9.37 -8.42 1.25
N LEU A 60 8.84 -7.35 0.66
CA LEU A 60 8.28 -6.25 1.43
C LEU A 60 7.02 -6.66 2.20
N ASP A 61 6.16 -7.49 1.62
CA ASP A 61 4.96 -8.01 2.27
C ASP A 61 5.30 -8.97 3.43
N ALA A 62 6.39 -9.71 3.33
CA ALA A 62 6.86 -10.55 4.44
C ALA A 62 7.40 -9.71 5.62
N GLU A 63 7.98 -8.55 5.32
CA GLU A 63 8.64 -7.69 6.32
C GLU A 63 7.71 -6.65 6.94
N TYR A 64 6.84 -6.07 6.11
CA TYR A 64 5.88 -5.02 6.47
C TYR A 64 4.43 -5.52 6.40
N GLY A 65 4.24 -6.84 6.32
CA GLY A 65 2.92 -7.45 6.30
C GLY A 65 2.06 -6.88 7.42
N PRO A 66 0.76 -6.63 7.17
CA PRO A 66 -0.12 -6.08 8.18
C PRO A 66 -0.02 -6.95 9.42
N ALA A 67 0.24 -6.33 10.57
CA ALA A 67 0.18 -7.01 11.85
C ALA A 67 -1.12 -7.83 11.87
N PRO A 68 -1.08 -9.11 12.30
CA PRO A 68 -2.30 -9.90 12.37
C PRO A 68 -3.34 -9.05 13.10
N GLY A 69 -4.44 -8.76 12.39
CA GLY A 69 -5.55 -8.02 12.98
C GLY A 69 -6.01 -8.74 14.24
N PRO A 70 -6.77 -8.06 15.13
CA PRO A 70 -7.32 -8.72 16.31
C PRO A 70 -7.96 -10.04 15.89
N ASP A 71 -7.58 -11.13 16.57
CA ASP A 71 -7.94 -12.51 16.24
C ASP A 71 -9.43 -12.58 15.83
N PRO A 72 -9.77 -13.07 14.62
CA PRO A 72 -11.17 -13.21 14.21
C PRO A 72 -11.97 -14.17 15.10
N HIS A 73 -11.28 -14.97 15.91
CA HIS A 73 -11.83 -15.83 16.96
C HIS A 73 -11.66 -15.28 18.38
N ALA A 74 -11.18 -14.04 18.56
CA ALA A 74 -11.32 -13.30 19.81
C ALA A 74 -12.80 -13.05 20.08
N LYS A 75 -13.47 -14.10 20.54
CA LYS A 75 -14.78 -14.02 21.15
C LYS A 75 -14.55 -13.21 22.41
N TYR A 76 -15.00 -11.97 22.41
CA TYR A 76 -15.31 -11.25 23.63
C TYR A 76 -15.98 -12.22 24.61
N VAL A 77 -15.60 -12.14 25.88
CA VAL A 77 -16.33 -12.85 26.93
C VAL A 77 -17.80 -12.47 26.77
N GLN A 78 -18.68 -13.46 26.73
CA GLN A 78 -20.10 -13.27 26.50
C GLN A 78 -20.64 -12.24 27.51
N GLY A 79 -20.89 -11.01 27.07
CA GLY A 79 -21.38 -9.91 27.92
C GLY A 79 -20.59 -8.60 27.86
N GLU A 80 -19.33 -8.60 27.40
CA GLU A 80 -18.53 -7.37 27.32
C GLU A 80 -17.99 -7.21 25.90
N GLY A 81 -18.82 -6.65 25.02
CA GLY A 81 -18.32 -6.09 23.76
C GLY A 81 -17.29 -4.97 24.04
N PRO A 82 -16.50 -4.57 23.03
CA PRO A 82 -15.56 -3.47 23.21
C PRO A 82 -16.36 -2.25 23.68
N LEU A 83 -15.83 -1.55 24.69
CA LEU A 83 -16.41 -0.34 25.23
C LEU A 83 -16.27 0.77 24.17
N VAL A 84 -17.16 0.75 23.18
CA VAL A 84 -17.21 1.75 22.12
C VAL A 84 -18.08 2.90 22.61
N GLU A 85 -17.52 4.11 22.57
CA GLU A 85 -18.34 5.30 22.79
C GLU A 85 -19.46 5.31 21.74
N PRO A 86 -20.72 5.59 22.15
CA PRO A 86 -21.83 5.67 21.21
C PRO A 86 -21.52 6.76 20.17
N ALA A 87 -21.71 6.43 18.89
CA ALA A 87 -21.58 7.40 17.82
C ALA A 87 -22.49 8.60 18.09
N GLN A 88 -21.94 9.81 17.94
CA GLN A 88 -22.72 11.04 18.02
C GLN A 88 -23.85 10.98 16.97
N PRO A 89 -25.06 11.46 17.30
CA PRO A 89 -26.14 11.56 16.33
C PRO A 89 -25.66 12.38 15.12
N TYR A 90 -25.79 11.79 13.94
CA TYR A 90 -25.45 12.44 12.69
C TYR A 90 -26.44 13.58 12.42
N GLU A 91 -26.00 14.83 12.59
CA GLU A 91 -26.70 16.00 12.06
C GLU A 91 -26.03 16.42 10.74
N PRO A 92 -26.70 16.25 9.58
CA PRO A 92 -26.17 16.76 8.32
C PRO A 92 -26.17 18.29 8.34
N TYR A 93 -24.97 18.90 8.39
CA TYR A 93 -24.79 20.36 8.36
C TYR A 93 -25.09 21.01 7.01
N LEU A 94 -25.37 20.22 5.97
CA LEU A 94 -25.61 20.72 4.62
C LEU A 94 -26.87 20.07 4.05
N GLN A 95 -28.00 20.76 4.21
CA GLN A 95 -29.20 20.51 3.41
C GLN A 95 -28.94 21.06 2.01
N PHE A 96 -28.39 20.24 1.11
CA PHE A 96 -28.31 20.61 -0.29
C PHE A 96 -29.73 20.55 -0.88
N GLU A 97 -30.31 21.70 -1.19
CA GLU A 97 -31.51 21.75 -2.04
C GLU A 97 -31.13 21.26 -3.44
N GLU A 98 -31.55 20.04 -3.79
CA GLU A 98 -31.49 19.54 -5.16
C GLU A 98 -32.47 20.34 -6.03
N ARG A 99 -32.02 21.47 -6.59
CA ARG A 99 -32.70 22.07 -7.74
C ARG A 99 -32.34 21.29 -8.99
N ILE A 100 -33.23 20.38 -9.38
CA ILE A 100 -33.23 19.77 -10.71
C ILE A 100 -33.40 20.89 -11.74
N VAL A 101 -32.33 21.25 -12.44
CA VAL A 101 -32.42 22.11 -13.62
C VAL A 101 -32.79 21.23 -14.80
N SER A 102 -34.06 21.22 -15.16
CA SER A 102 -34.54 20.65 -16.41
C SER A 102 -34.04 21.53 -17.56
N LEU A 103 -33.08 21.05 -18.33
CA LEU A 103 -32.74 21.65 -19.62
C LEU A 103 -33.83 21.26 -20.62
N ALA A 104 -34.60 22.26 -21.07
CA ALA A 104 -35.53 22.18 -22.19
C ALA A 104 -34.82 22.61 -23.49
#